data_AF-A0A934G6G8-F1
#
_entry.id   AF-A0A934G6G8-F1
#
_cell.length_a   1.000
_cell.length_b   1.000
_cell.length_c   1.000
_cell.angle_alpha   90.00
_cell.angle_beta   90.00
_cell.angle_gamma   90.00
#
_symmetry.space_group_name_H-M   'P 1'
#
loop_
_entity.id
_entity.type
_entity.pdbx_description
1 polymer ?
#
loop_
_entity_poly.entity_id
_entity_poly.type
_entity_poly.pdbx_seq_one_letter_code
_entity_poly.pdbx_strand_id
1 'polypeptide(L)'
;MRNTTSGTLGSAPDDLLGQAARTNELRPRQGPRSESDDDTDGPRTTGILPSQELERQVKVTREIVALETIQDDQFQPASLDLRLGSVAHRVRASFLPGKDATVQQKLDGLTMHTMDIRNGAVLERGCVYIIPLLEGLALKRRTSAMGNPKSSIGRLDIFTRIITDYGTEFDRVREQYNGPLYAEVSPRTFSVLVYKGSRLNQIRIRRGNPPSTDESMKRLQQEFQVVGSISEGEIRNGVPVSVDVRGADSGGLIGYKARNHAGLIDIEKIRYYDVLDFWEPVYAPRVGGLVLDPADFYILASREAVKVPPTHAAEMIAYDTLVGEFRVHYAGFFDPGFGHPDAGGEGARAVLEVRSFEVPFVIEHGQVVGRLAYEQLTEKPHRLYGSNAKSSYQGQGIALSKHFKPFSRSEMR
;
A
#
# COMPACT_ATOMS: atom_id res chain seq x y z
N MET A 1 -14.00 46.45 59.41
CA MET A 1 -15.27 46.82 60.09
C MET A 1 -16.17 45.59 60.10
N ARG A 2 -16.40 45.04 61.29
CA ARG A 2 -17.34 43.93 61.56
C ARG A 2 -18.70 44.53 61.94
N ASN A 3 -19.81 43.90 61.58
CA ASN A 3 -20.80 43.45 62.56
C ASN A 3 -21.97 42.69 61.93
N THR A 4 -22.49 41.79 62.76
CA THR A 4 -23.46 40.72 62.57
C THR A 4 -24.89 41.12 62.96
N THR A 5 -25.83 40.21 62.65
CA THR A 5 -27.08 39.85 63.37
C THR A 5 -28.32 40.75 63.27
N SER A 6 -29.44 40.19 62.78
CA SER A 6 -30.57 39.68 63.60
C SER A 6 -31.89 39.59 62.79
N GLY A 7 -32.78 38.65 63.15
CA GLY A 7 -34.22 38.70 62.80
C GLY A 7 -34.87 37.36 62.41
N THR A 8 -35.61 36.77 63.36
CA THR A 8 -36.39 35.51 63.29
C THR A 8 -37.91 35.76 63.43
N LEU A 9 -38.71 34.70 63.12
CA LEU A 9 -40.14 34.44 63.41
C LEU A 9 -41.14 34.97 62.37
N GLY A 10 -42.15 34.25 61.85
CA GLY A 10 -42.70 32.90 62.11
C GLY A 10 -44.22 32.93 61.86
N SER A 11 -44.82 31.89 61.23
CA SER A 11 -46.19 31.37 61.49
C SER A 11 -46.69 30.42 60.38
N ALA A 12 -47.05 29.19 60.79
CA ALA A 12 -47.84 28.18 60.07
C ALA A 12 -49.37 28.54 60.12
N PRO A 13 -50.39 27.75 59.67
CA PRO A 13 -50.43 26.28 59.60
C PRO A 13 -51.34 25.61 58.53
N ASP A 14 -51.46 24.28 58.68
CA ASP A 14 -52.59 23.37 58.37
C ASP A 14 -52.79 22.90 56.91
N ASP A 15 -52.48 21.62 56.61
CA ASP A 15 -53.34 20.41 56.80
C ASP A 15 -54.33 20.28 55.61
N LEU A 16 -54.64 19.15 54.97
CA LEU A 16 -54.63 17.73 55.30
C LEU A 16 -54.96 16.93 54.01
N LEU A 17 -54.75 15.61 54.07
CA LEU A 17 -55.19 14.51 53.16
C LEU A 17 -54.24 14.19 51.99
N GLY A 18 -53.64 13.00 51.87
CA GLY A 18 -53.75 11.79 52.68
C GLY A 18 -52.72 10.74 52.23
N GLN A 19 -52.24 9.96 53.19
CA GLN A 19 -51.33 8.82 53.00
C GLN A 19 -52.08 7.58 52.54
N ALA A 20 -51.44 6.78 51.67
CA ALA A 20 -51.52 5.33 51.74
C ALA A 20 -50.20 4.73 51.23
N ALA A 21 -49.39 4.30 52.19
CA ALA A 21 -48.12 3.60 52.00
C ALA A 21 -48.34 2.15 51.56
N ARG A 22 -47.47 1.61 50.70
CA ARG A 22 -46.99 0.21 50.77
C ARG A 22 -45.54 0.09 50.26
N THR A 23 -44.68 -0.25 51.23
CA THR A 23 -43.55 -1.20 51.18
C THR A 23 -42.46 -1.03 50.12
N ASN A 24 -41.31 -0.62 50.63
CA ASN A 24 -40.02 -0.46 49.99
C ASN A 24 -39.29 -1.82 49.98
N GLU A 25 -39.11 -2.44 48.81
CA GLU A 25 -38.13 -3.50 48.59
C GLU A 25 -36.93 -2.95 47.82
N LEU A 26 -35.75 -3.06 48.44
CA LEU A 26 -34.46 -2.62 47.94
C LEU A 26 -34.10 -3.31 46.62
N ARG A 27 -33.92 -2.55 45.54
CA ARG A 27 -33.21 -3.00 44.33
C ARG A 27 -31.72 -2.63 44.42
N PRO A 28 -30.80 -3.55 44.10
CA PRO A 28 -29.37 -3.32 44.20
C PRO A 28 -28.88 -2.31 43.15
N ARG A 29 -27.90 -1.50 43.55
CA ARG A 29 -27.19 -0.51 42.72
C ARG A 29 -26.58 -1.22 41.51
N GLN A 30 -26.98 -0.84 40.30
CA GLN A 30 -26.30 -1.23 39.07
C GLN A 30 -24.90 -0.60 39.07
N GLY A 31 -23.87 -1.43 39.05
CA GLY A 31 -22.49 -1.03 38.80
C GLY A 31 -22.31 -0.52 37.35
N PRO A 32 -21.13 0.02 37.00
CA PRO A 32 -20.88 0.58 35.69
C PRO A 32 -21.09 -0.50 34.62
N ARG A 33 -21.93 -0.19 33.63
CA ARG A 33 -22.13 -1.03 32.45
C ARG A 33 -20.78 -1.21 31.77
N SER A 34 -20.37 -2.47 31.62
CA SER A 34 -19.30 -2.87 30.72
C SER A 34 -19.64 -2.40 29.31
N GLU A 35 -18.78 -1.57 28.74
CA GLU A 35 -18.74 -1.33 27.29
C GLU A 35 -18.33 -2.63 26.61
N SER A 36 -19.31 -3.45 26.26
CA SER A 36 -19.17 -4.58 25.36
C SER A 36 -20.08 -4.36 24.17
N ASP A 37 -19.78 -3.30 23.42
CA ASP A 37 -20.28 -3.05 22.06
C ASP A 37 -19.04 -2.98 21.16
N ASP A 38 -18.51 -4.13 20.75
CA ASP A 38 -17.53 -4.20 19.66
C ASP A 38 -17.87 -5.40 18.78
N ASP A 39 -19.10 -5.39 18.27
CA ASP A 39 -19.53 -6.24 17.15
C ASP A 39 -19.27 -5.45 15.85
N THR A 40 -17.98 -5.28 15.49
CA THR A 40 -17.59 -4.34 14.42
C THR A 40 -17.54 -4.97 13.04
N ASP A 41 -18.70 -5.30 12.48
CA ASP A 41 -18.83 -5.58 11.04
C ASP A 41 -19.65 -4.49 10.30
N GLY A 42 -19.98 -3.39 10.98
CA GLY A 42 -20.71 -2.25 10.43
C GLY A 42 -19.83 -1.23 9.68
N PRO A 43 -20.40 -0.47 8.71
CA PRO A 43 -19.68 0.53 7.95
C PRO A 43 -19.15 1.66 8.85
N ARG A 44 -17.85 1.93 8.75
CA ARG A 44 -17.13 2.98 9.45
C ARG A 44 -17.12 4.28 8.66
N THR A 45 -17.07 5.41 9.37
CA THR A 45 -17.09 6.75 8.74
C THR A 45 -15.72 7.22 8.23
N THR A 46 -14.63 6.56 8.63
CA THR A 46 -13.25 6.87 8.25
C THR A 46 -12.45 5.59 7.99
N GLY A 47 -11.46 5.67 7.09
CA GLY A 47 -10.63 4.54 6.69
C GLY A 47 -10.33 4.55 5.20
N ILE A 48 -9.69 3.49 4.72
CA ILE A 48 -9.48 3.24 3.29
C ILE A 48 -10.81 2.84 2.63
N LEU A 49 -11.03 3.33 1.41
CA LEU A 49 -12.25 3.03 0.66
C LEU A 49 -12.10 1.72 -0.12
N PRO A 50 -13.02 0.75 0.06
CA PRO A 50 -13.03 -0.50 -0.69
C PRO A 50 -13.53 -0.33 -2.13
N SER A 51 -13.36 -1.38 -2.93
CA SER A 51 -13.74 -1.43 -4.35
C SER A 51 -15.13 -0.88 -4.66
N GLN A 52 -16.16 -1.24 -3.88
CA GLN A 52 -17.53 -0.80 -4.14
C GLN A 52 -17.75 0.70 -3.90
N GLU A 53 -17.01 1.30 -2.96
CA GLU A 53 -17.05 2.74 -2.74
C GLU A 53 -16.26 3.49 -3.82
N LEU A 54 -15.13 2.93 -4.29
CA LEU A 54 -14.42 3.46 -5.45
C LEU A 54 -15.32 3.44 -6.70
N GLU A 55 -16.04 2.34 -6.92
CA GLU A 55 -17.02 2.21 -8.01
C GLU A 55 -18.14 3.25 -7.88
N ARG A 56 -18.65 3.47 -6.66
CA ARG A 56 -19.61 4.53 -6.37
C ARG A 56 -19.04 5.93 -6.67
N GLN A 57 -17.76 6.16 -6.40
CA GLN A 57 -17.09 7.41 -6.75
C GLN A 57 -16.94 7.65 -8.25
N VAL A 58 -16.77 6.58 -9.03
CA VAL A 58 -16.74 6.65 -10.49
C VAL A 58 -18.14 6.90 -11.07
N LYS A 59 -19.14 6.15 -10.60
CA LYS A 59 -20.47 6.10 -11.24
C LYS A 59 -21.44 7.16 -10.72
N VAL A 60 -21.43 7.42 -9.41
CA VAL A 60 -22.45 8.21 -8.72
C VAL A 60 -21.90 9.57 -8.28
N THR A 61 -20.86 9.59 -7.45
CA THR A 61 -20.40 10.85 -6.85
C THR A 61 -19.44 11.65 -7.73
N ARG A 62 -18.89 11.02 -8.77
CA ARG A 62 -17.95 11.60 -9.75
C ARG A 62 -16.70 12.21 -9.13
N GLU A 63 -16.22 11.65 -8.01
CA GLU A 63 -14.97 12.04 -7.37
C GLU A 63 -13.75 11.43 -8.07
N ILE A 64 -13.94 10.32 -8.78
CA ILE A 64 -12.97 9.76 -9.72
C ILE A 64 -13.53 9.99 -11.11
N VAL A 65 -12.77 10.68 -11.95
CA VAL A 65 -13.14 10.98 -13.34
C VAL A 65 -12.13 10.34 -14.28
N ALA A 66 -12.55 10.03 -15.50
CA ALA A 66 -11.65 9.48 -16.50
C ALA A 66 -12.07 9.92 -17.90
N LEU A 67 -11.08 10.07 -18.78
CA LEU A 67 -11.30 10.35 -20.20
C LEU A 67 -11.93 9.16 -20.94
N GLU A 68 -11.78 7.96 -20.38
CA GLU A 68 -12.32 6.71 -20.91
C GLU A 68 -12.95 5.89 -19.80
N THR A 69 -13.97 5.10 -20.14
CA THR A 69 -14.65 4.21 -19.19
C THR A 69 -13.65 3.37 -18.39
N ILE A 70 -13.74 3.46 -17.07
CA ILE A 70 -12.98 2.63 -16.14
C ILE A 70 -13.55 1.21 -16.20
N GLN A 71 -12.67 0.24 -16.40
CA GLN A 71 -13.01 -1.17 -16.56
C GLN A 71 -13.11 -1.87 -15.20
N ASP A 72 -13.95 -2.91 -15.10
CA ASP A 72 -14.20 -3.65 -13.85
C ASP A 72 -12.93 -4.29 -13.27
N ASP A 73 -11.95 -4.63 -14.10
CA ASP A 73 -10.69 -5.25 -13.71
C ASP A 73 -9.63 -4.22 -13.23
N GLN A 74 -9.93 -2.91 -13.32
CA GLN A 74 -9.10 -1.87 -12.70
C GLN A 74 -9.30 -1.79 -11.19
N PHE A 75 -10.49 -2.13 -10.70
CA PHE A 75 -10.81 -2.11 -9.27
C PHE A 75 -10.14 -3.28 -8.56
N GLN A 76 -9.17 -2.97 -7.69
CA GLN A 76 -8.63 -3.88 -6.71
C GLN A 76 -9.47 -3.79 -5.42
N PRO A 77 -9.35 -4.75 -4.48
CA PRO A 77 -10.15 -4.74 -3.25
C PRO A 77 -10.12 -3.42 -2.47
N ALA A 78 -8.97 -2.74 -2.42
CA ALA A 78 -8.78 -1.47 -1.72
C ALA A 78 -7.94 -0.44 -2.50
N SER A 79 -7.92 -0.53 -3.83
CA SER A 79 -7.23 0.43 -4.70
C SER A 79 -7.78 0.41 -6.13
N LEU A 80 -7.39 1.37 -6.96
CA LEU A 80 -7.76 1.48 -8.37
C LEU A 80 -6.49 1.58 -9.23
N ASP A 81 -6.37 0.70 -10.23
CA ASP A 81 -5.31 0.79 -11.23
C ASP A 81 -5.49 2.01 -12.14
N LEU A 82 -4.42 2.77 -12.34
CA LEU A 82 -4.38 3.94 -13.21
C LEU A 82 -3.76 3.61 -14.57
N ARG A 83 -4.27 4.25 -15.61
CA ARG A 83 -3.91 3.98 -17.02
C ARG A 83 -3.12 5.14 -17.61
N LEU A 84 -2.04 4.81 -18.30
CA LEU A 84 -1.29 5.79 -19.10
C LEU A 84 -2.15 6.40 -20.21
N GLY A 85 -2.00 7.70 -20.43
CA GLY A 85 -2.56 8.41 -21.58
C GLY A 85 -1.83 8.10 -22.89
N SER A 86 -2.09 8.89 -23.92
CA SER A 86 -1.54 8.68 -25.27
C SER A 86 -0.15 9.28 -25.50
N VAL A 87 0.35 10.09 -24.59
CA VAL A 87 1.55 10.91 -24.80
C VAL A 87 2.52 10.75 -23.63
N ALA A 88 3.80 10.52 -23.92
CA ALA A 88 4.87 10.54 -22.93
C ALA A 88 5.82 11.71 -23.20
N HIS A 89 6.08 12.51 -22.17
CA HIS A 89 7.05 13.61 -22.22
C HIS A 89 8.37 13.14 -21.62
N ARG A 90 9.40 12.96 -22.46
CA ARG A 90 10.76 12.71 -21.98
C ARG A 90 11.31 14.00 -21.40
N VAL A 91 11.70 13.97 -20.13
CA VAL A 91 12.25 15.11 -19.40
C VAL A 91 13.68 14.82 -18.97
N ARG A 92 14.47 15.88 -18.76
CA ARG A 92 15.87 15.74 -18.31
C ARG A 92 15.97 15.21 -16.88
N ALA A 93 15.02 15.59 -16.03
CA ALA A 93 15.03 15.27 -14.61
C ALA A 93 13.60 15.18 -14.06
N SER A 94 13.44 14.42 -12.98
CA SER A 94 12.23 14.40 -12.15
C SER A 94 11.97 15.77 -11.53
N PHE A 95 10.71 16.09 -11.25
CA PHE A 95 10.33 17.34 -10.58
C PHE A 95 9.03 17.22 -9.81
N LEU A 96 8.85 18.10 -8.82
CA LEU A 96 7.56 18.42 -8.23
C LEU A 96 7.11 19.80 -8.73
N PRO A 97 5.82 19.99 -9.10
CA PRO A 97 5.33 21.29 -9.53
C PRO A 97 5.50 22.38 -8.48
N GLY A 98 5.31 22.00 -7.21
CA GLY A 98 5.22 22.93 -6.09
C GLY A 98 3.86 23.61 -6.03
N LYS A 99 3.58 24.29 -4.92
CA LYS A 99 2.26 24.88 -4.61
C LYS A 99 1.75 25.94 -5.61
N ASP A 100 2.62 26.48 -6.46
CA ASP A 100 2.33 27.64 -7.32
C ASP A 100 2.28 27.30 -8.83
N ALA A 101 2.33 26.02 -9.22
CA ALA A 101 2.31 25.62 -10.62
C ALA A 101 1.57 24.30 -10.87
N THR A 102 1.06 24.15 -12.10
CA THR A 102 0.58 22.86 -12.63
C THR A 102 1.74 22.04 -13.19
N VAL A 103 1.51 20.73 -13.36
CA VAL A 103 2.48 19.85 -14.03
C VAL A 103 2.71 20.31 -15.46
N GLN A 104 1.64 20.68 -16.18
CA GLN A 104 1.74 21.15 -17.56
C GLN A 104 2.65 22.38 -17.69
N GLN A 105 2.51 23.37 -16.79
CA GLN A 105 3.38 24.56 -16.79
C GLN A 105 4.86 24.23 -16.61
N LYS A 106 5.19 23.19 -15.83
CA LYS A 106 6.57 22.70 -15.70
C LYS A 106 7.03 21.95 -16.95
N LEU A 107 6.16 21.14 -17.56
CA LEU A 107 6.48 20.39 -18.77
C LEU A 107 6.83 21.31 -19.94
N ASP A 108 6.18 22.46 -20.06
CA ASP A 108 6.46 23.44 -21.12
C ASP A 108 7.93 23.92 -21.11
N GLY A 109 8.59 23.92 -19.93
CA GLY A 109 9.99 24.32 -19.78
C GLY A 109 11.00 23.17 -19.61
N LEU A 110 10.54 21.95 -19.33
CA LEU A 110 11.40 20.80 -18.98
C LEU A 110 11.37 19.65 -20.00
N THR A 111 10.38 19.64 -20.89
CA THR A 111 10.23 18.60 -21.91
C THR A 111 11.34 18.69 -22.94
N MET A 112 12.06 17.59 -23.12
CA MET A 112 13.09 17.45 -24.17
C MET A 112 12.49 16.89 -25.47
N HIS A 113 11.56 15.94 -25.33
CA HIS A 113 10.93 15.28 -26.45
C HIS A 113 9.56 14.73 -26.05
N THR A 114 8.61 14.78 -26.97
CA THR A 114 7.25 14.27 -26.78
C THR A 114 7.03 13.07 -27.70
N MET A 115 6.55 11.97 -27.13
CA MET A 115 6.39 10.68 -27.79
C MET A 115 4.92 10.26 -27.78
N ASP A 116 4.42 9.78 -28.91
CA ASP A 116 3.12 9.10 -28.98
C ASP A 116 3.30 7.65 -28.51
N ILE A 117 2.49 7.22 -27.54
CA ILE A 117 2.54 5.87 -26.98
C ILE A 117 1.26 5.07 -27.26
N ARG A 118 0.36 5.55 -28.13
CA ARG A 118 -0.92 4.86 -28.43
C ARG A 118 -0.72 3.42 -28.90
N ASN A 119 0.26 3.19 -29.78
CA ASN A 119 0.53 1.90 -30.41
C ASN A 119 1.84 1.27 -29.92
N GLY A 120 2.35 1.72 -28.76
CA GLY A 120 3.60 1.22 -28.19
C GLY A 120 4.75 2.21 -28.34
N ALA A 121 5.46 2.46 -27.24
CA ALA A 121 6.73 3.15 -27.25
C ALA A 121 7.69 2.57 -26.22
N VAL A 122 8.98 2.53 -26.56
CA VAL A 122 10.03 2.10 -25.63
C VAL A 122 10.35 3.25 -24.68
N LEU A 123 10.21 2.97 -23.38
CA LEU A 123 10.78 3.77 -22.31
C LEU A 123 12.14 3.18 -21.96
N GLU A 124 13.19 3.90 -22.32
CA GLU A 124 14.56 3.45 -22.10
C GLU A 124 15.00 3.50 -20.63
N ARG A 125 15.83 2.54 -20.24
CA ARG A 125 16.53 2.51 -18.95
C ARG A 125 17.25 3.84 -18.69
N GLY A 126 17.11 4.36 -17.47
CA GLY A 126 17.79 5.57 -17.01
C GLY A 126 17.18 6.88 -17.52
N CYS A 127 16.15 6.84 -18.36
CA CYS A 127 15.40 8.02 -18.79
C CYS A 127 14.19 8.29 -17.89
N VAL A 128 13.72 9.54 -17.86
CA VAL A 128 12.54 9.96 -17.08
C VAL A 128 11.45 10.44 -18.03
N TYR A 129 10.24 9.94 -17.82
CA TYR A 129 9.07 10.25 -18.62
C TYR A 129 7.93 10.72 -17.74
N ILE A 130 7.25 11.80 -18.11
CA ILE A 130 6.02 12.25 -17.48
C ILE A 130 4.88 11.97 -18.44
N ILE A 131 3.89 11.20 -17.96
CA ILE A 131 2.80 10.68 -18.79
C ILE A 131 1.48 11.10 -18.12
N PRO A 132 0.64 11.94 -18.76
CA PRO A 132 -0.70 12.21 -18.27
C PRO A 132 -1.48 10.90 -18.17
N LEU A 133 -2.20 10.70 -17.07
CA LEU A 133 -3.04 9.52 -16.87
C LEU A 133 -4.43 9.75 -17.47
N LEU A 134 -5.13 8.67 -17.81
CA LEU A 134 -6.52 8.75 -18.28
C LEU A 134 -7.49 9.14 -17.17
N GLU A 135 -7.15 8.81 -15.92
CA GLU A 135 -7.90 9.15 -14.73
C GLU A 135 -7.46 10.50 -14.14
N GLY A 136 -8.44 11.21 -13.58
CA GLY A 136 -8.29 12.41 -12.76
C GLY A 136 -9.15 12.29 -11.51
N LEU A 137 -9.06 13.28 -10.62
CA LEU A 137 -9.80 13.29 -9.36
C LEU A 137 -10.50 14.63 -9.14
N ALA A 138 -11.64 14.56 -8.47
CA ALA A 138 -12.41 15.70 -7.97
C ALA A 138 -12.84 15.38 -6.53
N LEU A 139 -11.85 15.20 -5.64
CA LEU A 139 -12.04 14.72 -4.28
C LEU A 139 -12.86 15.71 -3.44
N LYS A 140 -13.68 15.19 -2.53
CA LYS A 140 -14.41 16.01 -1.56
C LYS A 140 -13.61 16.25 -0.28
N ARG A 141 -14.21 17.05 0.60
CA ARG A 141 -13.72 17.25 1.96
C ARG A 141 -13.60 15.91 2.69
N ARG A 142 -12.54 15.78 3.48
CA ARG A 142 -12.05 14.61 4.20
C ARG A 142 -11.62 13.44 3.31
N THR A 143 -11.58 13.59 1.99
CA THR A 143 -11.11 12.54 1.08
C THR A 143 -9.73 12.91 0.55
N SER A 144 -8.75 12.02 0.74
CA SER A 144 -7.40 12.14 0.16
C SER A 144 -7.02 10.83 -0.51
N ALA A 145 -5.93 10.82 -1.26
CA ALA A 145 -5.50 9.60 -1.92
C ALA A 145 -3.98 9.45 -1.92
N MET A 146 -3.53 8.22 -2.12
CA MET A 146 -2.12 7.87 -2.16
C MET A 146 -1.83 6.93 -3.34
N GLY A 147 -0.78 7.23 -4.07
CA GLY A 147 -0.26 6.46 -5.20
C GLY A 147 0.77 5.44 -4.78
N ASN A 148 0.88 4.37 -5.57
CA ASN A 148 1.96 3.41 -5.42
C ASN A 148 2.19 2.69 -6.77
N PRO A 149 3.42 2.28 -7.14
CA PRO A 149 3.61 1.28 -8.19
C PRO A 149 2.79 0.01 -7.93
N LYS A 150 2.38 -0.64 -9.02
CA LYS A 150 1.87 -2.01 -8.93
C LYS A 150 3.03 -2.95 -8.62
N SER A 151 2.77 -3.99 -7.83
CA SER A 151 3.82 -4.95 -7.43
C SER A 151 4.50 -5.66 -8.62
N SER A 152 3.80 -5.86 -9.76
CA SER A 152 4.45 -6.39 -10.98
C SER A 152 5.47 -5.44 -11.60
N ILE A 153 5.34 -4.13 -11.35
CA ILE A 153 6.16 -3.05 -11.90
C ILE A 153 7.39 -2.82 -11.02
N GLY A 154 7.22 -2.89 -9.70
CA GLY A 154 8.34 -2.94 -8.75
C GLY A 154 9.28 -4.11 -9.07
N ARG A 155 8.74 -5.30 -9.35
CA ARG A 155 9.52 -6.47 -9.78
C ARG A 155 10.22 -6.34 -11.13
N LEU A 156 9.91 -5.33 -11.94
CA LEU A 156 10.67 -5.00 -13.16
C LEU A 156 11.66 -3.87 -12.95
N ASP A 157 11.76 -3.38 -11.70
CA ASP A 157 12.57 -2.24 -11.32
C ASP A 157 12.27 -1.01 -12.18
N ILE A 158 10.99 -0.69 -12.26
CA ILE A 158 10.51 0.51 -12.93
C ILE A 158 10.09 1.48 -11.83
N PHE A 159 10.82 2.57 -11.72
CA PHE A 159 10.45 3.64 -10.79
C PHE A 159 9.24 4.37 -11.31
N THR A 160 8.18 4.42 -10.51
CA THR A 160 7.00 5.21 -10.84
C THR A 160 6.51 6.01 -9.66
N ARG A 161 5.98 7.21 -9.94
CA ARG A 161 5.38 8.13 -8.96
C ARG A 161 4.17 8.81 -9.57
N ILE A 162 3.15 9.07 -8.76
CA ILE A 162 2.06 9.96 -9.13
C ILE A 162 2.46 11.40 -8.83
N ILE A 163 2.19 12.29 -9.77
CA ILE A 163 2.34 13.74 -9.63
C ILE A 163 0.96 14.38 -9.83
N THR A 164 0.68 15.41 -9.04
CA THR A 164 -0.55 16.21 -9.12
C THR A 164 -0.22 17.69 -9.34
N ASP A 165 -1.16 18.43 -9.91
CA ASP A 165 -1.06 19.87 -9.98
C ASP A 165 -0.96 20.48 -8.58
N TYR A 166 -0.09 21.48 -8.43
CA TYR A 166 0.19 22.13 -7.14
C TYR A 166 0.75 21.17 -6.07
N GLY A 167 1.19 19.97 -6.46
CA GLY A 167 1.72 18.95 -5.56
C GLY A 167 3.11 19.29 -5.03
N THR A 168 3.30 19.05 -3.73
CA THR A 168 4.60 19.23 -3.03
C THR A 168 5.20 17.91 -2.56
N GLU A 169 4.50 16.80 -2.74
CA GLU A 169 4.96 15.45 -2.42
C GLU A 169 4.52 14.51 -3.54
N PHE A 170 5.40 13.57 -3.92
CA PHE A 170 5.03 12.51 -4.84
C PHE A 170 4.05 11.55 -4.17
N ASP A 171 3.23 10.89 -4.99
CA ASP A 171 2.27 9.88 -4.57
C ASP A 171 1.20 10.35 -3.58
N ARG A 172 1.19 11.61 -3.15
CA ARG A 172 0.12 12.13 -2.30
C ARG A 172 -0.82 13.01 -3.09
N VAL A 173 -2.10 12.72 -2.95
CA VAL A 173 -3.18 13.58 -3.43
C VAL A 173 -3.84 14.21 -2.23
N ARG A 174 -3.72 15.53 -2.13
CA ARG A 174 -4.28 16.31 -1.02
C ARG A 174 -5.81 16.25 -0.99
N GLU A 175 -6.36 16.58 0.17
CA GLU A 175 -7.80 16.78 0.31
C GLU A 175 -8.33 17.85 -0.66
N GLN A 176 -9.55 17.65 -1.14
CA GLN A 176 -10.23 18.56 -2.07
C GLN A 176 -9.48 18.81 -3.40
N TYR A 177 -8.57 17.89 -3.77
CA TYR A 177 -7.89 17.97 -5.05
C TYR A 177 -8.89 17.83 -6.19
N ASN A 178 -8.80 18.74 -7.16
CA ASN A 178 -9.57 18.71 -8.39
C ASN A 178 -8.62 18.97 -9.57
N GLY A 179 -8.32 17.92 -10.33
CA GLY A 179 -7.38 18.02 -11.42
C GLY A 179 -6.95 16.69 -12.04
N PRO A 180 -6.11 16.76 -13.08
CA PRO A 180 -5.54 15.58 -13.73
C PRO A 180 -4.55 14.84 -12.82
N LEU A 181 -4.19 13.61 -13.18
CA LEU A 181 -3.07 12.90 -12.59
C LEU A 181 -2.00 12.65 -13.65
N TYR A 182 -0.74 12.59 -13.22
CA TYR A 182 0.39 12.26 -14.07
C TYR A 182 1.20 11.14 -13.43
N ALA A 183 1.76 10.25 -14.24
CA ALA A 183 2.75 9.30 -13.81
C ALA A 183 4.14 9.76 -14.26
N GLU A 184 5.06 9.90 -13.30
CA GLU A 184 6.48 9.82 -13.60
C GLU A 184 6.84 8.35 -13.74
N VAL A 185 7.52 7.99 -14.84
CA VAL A 185 7.97 6.64 -15.13
C VAL A 185 9.45 6.70 -15.49
N SER A 186 10.25 5.87 -14.82
CA SER A 186 11.67 5.77 -15.09
C SER A 186 12.16 4.33 -14.90
N PRO A 187 12.32 3.56 -15.99
CA PRO A 187 12.87 2.22 -15.93
C PRO A 187 14.32 2.25 -15.45
N ARG A 188 14.67 1.40 -14.47
CA ARG A 188 15.99 1.44 -13.80
C ARG A 188 16.88 0.26 -14.20
N THR A 189 16.32 -0.93 -14.40
CA THR A 189 17.06 -2.11 -14.89
C THR A 189 16.70 -2.49 -16.32
N PHE A 190 15.41 -2.69 -16.60
CA PHE A 190 14.95 -3.12 -17.93
C PHE A 190 14.33 -1.94 -18.68
N SER A 191 14.69 -1.73 -19.95
CA SER A 191 13.87 -0.89 -20.85
C SER A 191 12.52 -1.59 -21.07
N VAL A 192 11.45 -0.82 -21.22
CA VAL A 192 10.08 -1.37 -21.32
C VAL A 192 9.28 -0.79 -22.47
N LEU A 193 8.43 -1.60 -23.09
CA LEU A 193 7.49 -1.19 -24.12
C LEU A 193 6.11 -0.96 -23.48
N VAL A 194 5.62 0.27 -23.53
CA VAL A 194 4.35 0.69 -22.93
C VAL A 194 3.39 1.24 -23.96
N TYR A 195 2.11 1.20 -23.63
CA TYR A 195 1.00 1.63 -24.48
C TYR A 195 0.08 2.60 -23.73
N LYS A 196 -0.73 3.36 -24.46
CA LYS A 196 -1.93 3.97 -23.87
C LYS A 196 -2.77 2.87 -23.21
N GLY A 197 -3.25 3.13 -21.99
CA GLY A 197 -4.00 2.14 -21.22
C GLY A 197 -3.12 1.23 -20.35
N SER A 198 -1.80 1.21 -20.53
CA SER A 198 -0.89 0.46 -19.67
C SER A 198 -1.07 0.86 -18.20
N ARG A 199 -1.08 -0.14 -17.31
CA ARG A 199 -1.33 0.05 -15.87
C ARG A 199 -0.05 -0.13 -15.09
N LEU A 200 0.58 0.98 -14.70
CA LEU A 200 1.85 0.97 -13.96
C LEU A 200 1.68 1.34 -12.48
N ASN A 201 0.74 2.25 -12.21
CA ASN A 201 0.45 2.78 -10.88
C ASN A 201 -0.97 2.39 -10.46
N GLN A 202 -1.19 2.48 -9.17
CA GLN A 202 -2.49 2.30 -8.53
C GLN A 202 -2.66 3.37 -7.48
N ILE A 203 -3.92 3.69 -7.15
CA ILE A 203 -4.25 4.69 -6.15
C ILE A 203 -5.19 4.11 -5.09
N ARG A 204 -4.95 4.48 -3.84
CA ARG A 204 -5.79 4.15 -2.70
C ARG A 204 -6.39 5.43 -2.16
N ILE A 205 -7.71 5.48 -2.08
CA ILE A 205 -8.45 6.63 -1.54
C ILE A 205 -8.78 6.35 -0.09
N ARG A 206 -8.61 7.35 0.77
CA ARG A 206 -8.97 7.30 2.19
C ARG A 206 -9.94 8.42 2.54
N ARG A 207 -10.83 8.15 3.50
CA ARG A 207 -11.69 9.14 4.14
C ARG A 207 -11.22 9.37 5.58
N GLY A 208 -10.86 10.61 5.90
CA GLY A 208 -10.21 10.97 7.15
C GLY A 208 -8.79 10.43 7.24
N ASN A 209 -8.21 10.52 8.43
CA ASN A 209 -6.88 10.01 8.73
C ASN A 209 -6.91 9.35 10.12
N PRO A 210 -7.56 8.18 10.27
CA PRO A 210 -7.58 7.48 11.54
C PRO A 210 -6.13 7.18 11.96
N PRO A 211 -5.73 7.46 13.21
CA PRO A 211 -4.36 7.21 13.64
C PRO A 211 -4.06 5.71 13.61
N SER A 212 -2.98 5.34 12.92
CA SER A 212 -2.38 4.03 13.04
C SER A 212 -1.41 4.06 14.23
N THR A 213 -1.73 3.37 15.32
CA THR A 213 -0.90 3.33 16.53
C THR A 213 -0.26 1.96 16.72
N ASP A 214 0.83 1.89 17.47
CA ASP A 214 1.45 0.61 17.79
C ASP A 214 0.54 -0.27 18.65
N GLU A 215 -0.32 0.33 19.48
CA GLU A 215 -1.35 -0.39 20.22
C GLU A 215 -2.36 -1.06 19.30
N SER A 216 -2.81 -0.39 18.22
CA SER A 216 -3.74 -1.00 17.27
C SER A 216 -3.06 -2.15 16.51
N MET A 217 -1.79 -1.99 16.13
CA MET A 217 -1.00 -3.07 15.51
C MET A 217 -0.79 -4.27 16.43
N LYS A 218 -0.53 -4.03 17.73
CA LYS A 218 -0.41 -5.10 18.74
C LYS A 218 -1.71 -5.88 18.89
N ARG A 219 -2.86 -5.20 18.95
CA ARG A 219 -4.18 -5.85 18.97
C ARG A 219 -4.41 -6.66 17.70
N LEU A 220 -4.12 -6.08 16.54
CA LEU A 220 -4.26 -6.75 15.25
C LEU A 220 -3.40 -8.02 15.18
N GLN A 221 -2.17 -7.97 15.68
CA GLN A 221 -1.29 -9.14 15.77
C GLN A 221 -1.83 -10.21 16.73
N GLN A 222 -2.38 -9.82 17.88
CA GLN A 222 -2.97 -10.75 18.85
C GLN A 222 -4.21 -11.45 18.28
N GLU A 223 -5.05 -10.70 17.56
CA GLU A 223 -6.32 -11.20 17.01
C GLU A 223 -6.14 -12.02 15.74
N PHE A 224 -5.35 -11.53 14.78
CA PHE A 224 -5.25 -12.12 13.43
C PHE A 224 -3.93 -12.83 13.15
N GLN A 225 -2.94 -12.72 14.05
CA GLN A 225 -1.57 -13.21 13.82
C GLN A 225 -1.05 -12.77 12.44
N VAL A 226 -1.06 -11.46 12.19
CA VAL A 226 -0.73 -10.87 10.88
C VAL A 226 0.65 -11.25 10.38
N VAL A 227 1.55 -11.64 11.29
CA VAL A 227 2.74 -12.45 11.01
C VAL A 227 2.85 -13.60 12.02
N GLY A 228 3.58 -14.67 11.68
CA GLY A 228 3.62 -15.91 12.48
C GLY A 228 4.17 -15.74 13.90
N SER A 229 5.30 -15.05 14.07
CA SER A 229 5.87 -14.74 15.38
C SER A 229 6.63 -13.42 15.35
N ILE A 230 6.51 -12.65 16.43
CA ILE A 230 7.29 -11.43 16.69
C ILE A 230 7.71 -11.41 18.15
N SER A 231 8.89 -10.86 18.45
CA SER A 231 9.32 -10.69 19.85
C SER A 231 8.57 -9.53 20.49
N GLU A 232 8.47 -9.55 21.83
CA GLU A 232 7.86 -8.44 22.56
C GLU A 232 8.60 -7.11 22.31
N GLY A 233 7.83 -6.05 22.01
CA GLY A 233 8.38 -4.70 21.81
C GLY A 233 8.95 -4.40 20.43
N GLU A 234 8.82 -5.32 19.46
CA GLU A 234 9.29 -5.11 18.08
C GLU A 234 8.34 -4.27 17.21
N ILE A 235 7.03 -4.25 17.52
CA ILE A 235 6.07 -3.37 16.84
C ILE A 235 6.36 -1.92 17.23
N ARG A 236 6.86 -1.15 16.26
CA ARG A 236 7.22 0.26 16.37
C ARG A 236 7.01 0.95 15.03
N ASN A 237 5.98 1.78 14.91
CA ASN A 237 5.50 2.34 13.65
C ASN A 237 5.22 1.25 12.59
N GLY A 238 4.56 0.16 13.01
CA GLY A 238 4.20 -0.98 12.15
C GLY A 238 4.83 -2.31 12.56
N VAL A 239 4.35 -3.38 11.93
CA VAL A 239 4.77 -4.77 12.17
C VAL A 239 6.06 -5.06 11.42
N PRO A 240 7.14 -5.51 12.08
CA PRO A 240 8.42 -5.72 11.42
C PRO A 240 8.36 -6.85 10.39
N VAL A 241 9.09 -6.67 9.29
CA VAL A 241 9.34 -7.71 8.29
C VAL A 241 10.85 -7.82 8.09
N SER A 242 11.33 -9.05 8.16
CA SER A 242 12.75 -9.40 7.99
C SER A 242 12.97 -10.22 6.74
N VAL A 243 14.21 -10.27 6.25
CA VAL A 243 14.57 -11.00 5.03
C VAL A 243 15.00 -12.43 5.32
N ASP A 244 14.70 -13.34 4.39
CA ASP A 244 15.25 -14.69 4.41
C ASP A 244 16.35 -14.88 3.36
N VAL A 245 17.58 -15.05 3.82
CA VAL A 245 18.74 -15.42 2.98
C VAL A 245 19.28 -16.83 3.28
N ARG A 246 18.47 -17.71 3.89
CA ARG A 246 18.80 -19.13 4.10
C ARG A 246 18.12 -20.03 3.08
N GLY A 247 16.89 -19.70 2.69
CA GLY A 247 16.16 -20.45 1.67
C GLY A 247 15.93 -21.92 2.04
N ALA A 248 15.66 -22.19 3.33
CA ALA A 248 15.48 -23.56 3.85
C ALA A 248 14.33 -24.28 3.13
N ASP A 249 13.20 -23.60 2.96
CA ASP A 249 12.01 -24.13 2.28
C ASP A 249 12.16 -24.09 0.75
N SER A 250 13.18 -23.39 0.25
CA SER A 250 13.40 -23.14 -1.17
C SER A 250 14.54 -23.96 -1.78
N GLY A 251 15.08 -24.94 -1.05
CA GLY A 251 16.24 -25.73 -1.52
C GLY A 251 17.49 -24.89 -1.71
N GLY A 252 17.61 -23.80 -0.94
CA GLY A 252 18.70 -22.83 -1.01
C GLY A 252 18.45 -21.66 -1.96
N LEU A 253 17.39 -21.62 -2.77
CA LEU A 253 17.09 -20.46 -3.63
C LEU A 253 16.57 -19.29 -2.78
N ILE A 254 17.30 -18.19 -2.67
CA ILE A 254 16.90 -17.05 -1.82
C ILE A 254 16.32 -15.88 -2.60
N GLY A 255 16.51 -15.86 -3.92
CA GLY A 255 15.99 -14.78 -4.74
C GLY A 255 16.47 -14.82 -6.18
N TYR A 256 16.36 -13.67 -6.84
CA TYR A 256 16.83 -13.45 -8.19
C TYR A 256 17.56 -12.11 -8.28
N LYS A 257 18.67 -12.07 -9.00
CA LYS A 257 19.39 -10.86 -9.36
C LYS A 257 19.08 -10.51 -10.81
N ALA A 258 18.67 -9.29 -11.08
CA ALA A 258 18.39 -8.87 -12.44
C ALA A 258 19.67 -8.80 -13.28
N ARG A 259 19.59 -9.21 -14.54
CA ARG A 259 20.69 -9.05 -15.50
C ARG A 259 20.73 -7.61 -16.00
N ASN A 260 21.93 -7.02 -15.97
CA ASN A 260 22.13 -5.63 -16.38
C ASN A 260 21.95 -5.36 -17.88
N HIS A 261 22.10 -6.38 -18.74
CA HIS A 261 22.01 -6.28 -20.19
C HIS A 261 20.97 -7.26 -20.76
N ALA A 262 19.75 -7.23 -20.21
CA ALA A 262 18.64 -8.03 -20.71
C ALA A 262 17.88 -7.32 -21.85
N GLY A 263 16.99 -8.07 -22.51
CA GLY A 263 16.15 -7.54 -23.60
C GLY A 263 15.08 -6.55 -23.13
N LEU A 264 14.29 -6.08 -24.10
CA LEU A 264 13.12 -5.23 -23.88
C LEU A 264 11.96 -6.03 -23.28
N ILE A 265 11.26 -5.47 -22.29
CA ILE A 265 10.05 -6.06 -21.71
C ILE A 265 8.80 -5.27 -22.14
N ASP A 266 7.98 -5.89 -22.98
CA ASP A 266 6.60 -5.48 -23.24
C ASP A 266 5.70 -5.77 -22.03
N ILE A 267 5.05 -4.72 -21.49
CA ILE A 267 4.22 -4.82 -20.26
C ILE A 267 2.92 -5.59 -20.47
N GLU A 268 2.48 -5.77 -21.72
CA GLU A 268 1.24 -6.49 -22.02
C GLU A 268 1.47 -8.01 -22.14
N LYS A 269 2.72 -8.43 -22.36
CA LYS A 269 3.09 -9.85 -22.48
C LYS A 269 3.20 -10.54 -21.13
N ILE A 270 2.11 -11.18 -20.71
CA ILE A 270 2.01 -11.99 -19.49
C ILE A 270 2.53 -13.40 -19.74
N ARG A 271 3.33 -13.95 -18.81
CA ARG A 271 3.92 -15.31 -18.88
C ARG A 271 4.63 -15.61 -20.21
N TYR A 272 5.37 -14.64 -20.73
CA TYR A 272 5.98 -14.72 -22.04
C TYR A 272 7.49 -14.89 -21.99
N TYR A 273 8.18 -14.20 -21.09
CA TYR A 273 9.64 -14.18 -21.05
C TYR A 273 10.21 -15.35 -20.26
N ASP A 274 11.29 -15.93 -20.78
CA ASP A 274 12.08 -16.93 -20.05
C ASP A 274 12.85 -16.25 -18.92
N VAL A 275 12.79 -16.83 -17.71
CA VAL A 275 13.36 -16.20 -16.51
C VAL A 275 14.86 -15.99 -16.65
N LEU A 276 15.59 -16.98 -17.16
CA LEU A 276 17.06 -16.97 -17.19
C LEU A 276 17.65 -15.95 -18.17
N ASP A 277 16.86 -15.43 -19.10
CA ASP A 277 17.26 -14.35 -20.02
C ASP A 277 17.33 -12.98 -19.32
N PHE A 278 16.62 -12.82 -18.20
CA PHE A 278 16.47 -11.55 -17.48
C PHE A 278 16.96 -11.61 -16.04
N TRP A 279 17.01 -12.80 -15.46
CA TRP A 279 17.30 -13.02 -14.04
C TRP A 279 18.32 -14.12 -13.84
N GLU A 280 19.21 -13.90 -12.87
CA GLU A 280 20.14 -14.87 -12.33
C GLU A 280 19.58 -15.38 -10.99
N PRO A 281 19.30 -16.69 -10.86
CA PRO A 281 18.92 -17.27 -9.58
C PRO A 281 20.01 -17.04 -8.51
N VAL A 282 19.61 -16.60 -7.32
CA VAL A 282 20.52 -16.35 -6.20
C VAL A 282 20.30 -17.43 -5.15
N TYR A 283 21.37 -18.13 -4.78
CA TYR A 283 21.34 -19.17 -3.75
C TYR A 283 21.97 -18.71 -2.45
N ALA A 284 21.52 -19.30 -1.35
CA ALA A 284 22.03 -19.05 -0.02
C ALA A 284 23.56 -19.26 0.00
N PRO A 285 24.33 -18.29 0.50
CA PRO A 285 25.77 -18.45 0.64
C PRO A 285 26.09 -19.55 1.65
N ARG A 286 27.24 -20.21 1.49
CA ARG A 286 27.69 -21.27 2.41
C ARG A 286 27.97 -20.76 3.81
N VAL A 287 28.43 -19.50 3.92
CA VAL A 287 28.79 -18.81 5.16
C VAL A 287 28.41 -17.33 5.02
N GLY A 288 27.87 -16.72 6.07
CA GLY A 288 27.55 -15.29 6.12
C GLY A 288 26.20 -14.91 5.50
N GLY A 289 26.04 -13.62 5.20
CA GLY A 289 24.88 -13.04 4.51
C GLY A 289 25.09 -12.89 3.00
N LEU A 290 24.04 -12.45 2.29
CA LEU A 290 24.13 -12.10 0.88
C LEU A 290 24.82 -10.74 0.73
N VAL A 291 25.82 -10.63 -0.14
CA VAL A 291 26.39 -9.33 -0.52
C VAL A 291 25.49 -8.71 -1.58
N LEU A 292 24.99 -7.50 -1.31
CA LEU A 292 24.23 -6.68 -2.25
C LEU A 292 25.21 -5.74 -2.95
N ASP A 293 25.45 -5.98 -4.24
CA ASP A 293 26.31 -5.13 -5.05
C ASP A 293 25.59 -3.81 -5.39
N PRO A 294 26.30 -2.66 -5.38
CA PRO A 294 25.73 -1.39 -5.82
C PRO A 294 25.20 -1.48 -7.25
N ALA A 295 24.11 -0.76 -7.53
CA ALA A 295 23.41 -0.73 -8.82
C ALA A 295 22.74 -2.05 -9.28
N ASP A 296 23.03 -3.19 -8.66
CA ASP A 296 22.29 -4.43 -8.92
C ASP A 296 20.91 -4.41 -8.24
N PHE A 297 19.98 -5.14 -8.85
CA PHE A 297 18.59 -5.27 -8.39
C PHE A 297 18.29 -6.70 -7.99
N TYR A 298 17.78 -6.88 -6.78
CA TYR A 298 17.45 -8.19 -6.23
C TYR A 298 15.96 -8.29 -5.92
N ILE A 299 15.37 -9.44 -6.23
CA ILE A 299 14.08 -9.87 -5.71
C ILE A 299 14.36 -10.92 -4.65
N LEU A 300 14.08 -10.58 -3.40
CA LEU A 300 14.16 -11.46 -2.23
C LEU A 300 12.76 -11.70 -1.67
N ALA A 301 12.66 -12.45 -0.58
CA ALA A 301 11.41 -12.67 0.13
C ALA A 301 11.57 -12.45 1.64
N SER A 302 10.48 -12.05 2.28
CA SER A 302 10.41 -11.92 3.73
C SER A 302 10.53 -13.27 4.40
N ARG A 303 11.16 -13.33 5.56
CA ARG A 303 11.14 -14.52 6.42
C ARG A 303 9.71 -14.83 6.87
N GLU A 304 8.98 -13.81 7.27
CA GLU A 304 7.63 -13.93 7.80
C GLU A 304 6.61 -14.21 6.69
N ALA A 305 5.65 -15.07 6.98
CA ALA A 305 4.42 -15.19 6.21
C ALA A 305 3.43 -14.12 6.71
N VAL A 306 3.08 -13.19 5.82
CA VAL A 306 2.24 -12.03 6.11
C VAL A 306 0.77 -12.36 5.81
N LYS A 307 -0.12 -11.84 6.64
CA LYS A 307 -1.57 -11.87 6.47
C LYS A 307 -2.14 -10.46 6.56
N VAL A 308 -3.15 -10.18 5.73
CA VAL A 308 -3.93 -8.94 5.77
C VAL A 308 -5.40 -9.29 5.97
N PRO A 309 -5.99 -8.98 7.13
CA PRO A 309 -7.39 -9.26 7.41
C PRO A 309 -8.33 -8.60 6.40
N PRO A 310 -9.52 -9.18 6.11
CA PRO A 310 -10.49 -8.60 5.17
C PRO A 310 -10.95 -7.17 5.46
N THR A 311 -10.82 -6.73 6.71
CA THR A 311 -11.22 -5.38 7.19
C THR A 311 -10.08 -4.36 7.15
N HIS A 312 -8.88 -4.77 6.75
CA HIS A 312 -7.68 -3.95 6.74
C HIS A 312 -6.98 -4.01 5.38
N ALA A 313 -6.24 -2.96 5.06
CA ALA A 313 -5.21 -3.00 4.05
C ALA A 313 -3.86 -2.77 4.74
N ALA A 314 -2.77 -3.10 4.06
CA ALA A 314 -1.45 -2.76 4.57
C ALA A 314 -0.61 -2.05 3.50
N GLU A 315 0.45 -1.42 3.97
CA GLU A 315 1.48 -0.80 3.16
C GLU A 315 2.84 -1.10 3.79
N MET A 316 3.81 -1.46 2.96
CA MET A 316 5.19 -1.57 3.40
C MET A 316 5.77 -0.17 3.60
N ILE A 317 6.26 0.12 4.79
CA ILE A 317 7.06 1.29 5.11
C ILE A 317 8.52 0.84 5.10
N ALA A 318 9.33 1.47 4.26
CA ALA A 318 10.76 1.20 4.23
C ALA A 318 11.38 1.50 5.60
N TYR A 319 12.33 0.66 6.03
CA TYR A 319 13.08 0.89 7.26
C TYR A 319 13.80 2.24 7.20
N ASP A 320 13.84 2.95 8.34
CA ASP A 320 14.33 4.32 8.46
C ASP A 320 15.67 4.53 7.76
N THR A 321 15.74 5.59 6.95
CA THR A 321 16.87 6.00 6.11
C THR A 321 18.18 6.23 6.87
N LEU A 322 18.15 6.23 8.20
CA LEU A 322 19.32 6.31 9.07
C LEU A 322 20.32 5.14 8.90
N VAL A 323 19.93 4.04 8.22
CA VAL A 323 20.83 2.93 7.88
C VAL A 323 21.60 3.16 6.58
N GLY A 324 21.28 4.19 5.78
CA GLY A 324 22.10 4.77 4.70
C GLY A 324 22.43 3.91 3.47
N GLU A 325 22.60 2.60 3.62
CA GLU A 325 23.39 1.78 2.68
C GLU A 325 22.54 0.92 1.74
N PHE A 326 21.30 0.56 2.13
CA PHE A 326 20.36 -0.16 1.27
C PHE A 326 18.90 0.26 1.52
N ARG A 327 18.03 0.01 0.54
CA ARG A 327 16.57 0.16 0.70
C ARG A 327 15.83 -1.03 0.11
N VAL A 328 14.72 -1.39 0.74
CA VAL A 328 13.64 -2.08 0.04
C VAL A 328 12.94 -1.04 -0.82
N HIS A 329 13.20 -1.10 -2.11
CA HIS A 329 12.56 -0.27 -3.12
C HIS A 329 11.10 -0.71 -3.31
N TYR A 330 10.25 0.21 -3.78
CA TYR A 330 8.88 -0.08 -4.21
C TYR A 330 7.93 -0.68 -3.15
N ALA A 331 8.08 -0.24 -1.90
CA ALA A 331 7.11 -0.41 -0.83
C ALA A 331 5.67 -0.30 -1.36
N GLY A 332 4.95 -1.42 -1.46
CA GLY A 332 3.69 -1.53 -2.18
C GLY A 332 2.46 -1.65 -1.29
N PHE A 333 1.28 -1.50 -1.91
CA PHE A 333 0.01 -1.83 -1.28
C PHE A 333 -0.19 -3.34 -1.14
N PHE A 334 -0.63 -3.74 0.04
CA PHE A 334 -1.20 -5.05 0.30
C PHE A 334 -2.71 -4.88 0.45
N ASP A 335 -3.47 -5.68 -0.29
CA ASP A 335 -4.91 -5.62 -0.30
C ASP A 335 -5.54 -6.54 0.75
N PRO A 336 -6.77 -6.23 1.22
CA PRO A 336 -7.53 -7.08 2.11
C PRO A 336 -7.64 -8.52 1.60
N GLY A 337 -7.31 -9.48 2.47
CA GLY A 337 -7.30 -10.91 2.14
C GLY A 337 -5.94 -11.46 1.74
N PHE A 338 -4.90 -10.64 1.54
CA PHE A 338 -3.56 -11.12 1.22
C PHE A 338 -3.06 -12.12 2.27
N GLY A 339 -2.77 -13.35 1.85
CA GLY A 339 -2.32 -14.43 2.73
C GLY A 339 -3.35 -14.87 3.78
N HIS A 340 -4.59 -14.38 3.77
CA HIS A 340 -5.57 -14.65 4.81
C HIS A 340 -6.40 -15.92 4.53
N PRO A 341 -6.78 -16.73 5.55
CA PRO A 341 -7.61 -17.94 5.39
C PRO A 341 -8.95 -17.71 4.68
N ASP A 342 -9.64 -16.61 4.99
CA ASP A 342 -10.89 -16.21 4.31
C ASP A 342 -10.77 -16.06 2.78
N ALA A 343 -9.54 -15.89 2.27
CA ALA A 343 -9.24 -15.84 0.84
C ALA A 343 -8.46 -17.09 0.37
N GLY A 344 -8.48 -18.17 1.14
CA GLY A 344 -7.78 -19.42 0.85
C GLY A 344 -6.26 -19.38 1.02
N GLY A 345 -5.74 -18.45 1.84
CA GLY A 345 -4.31 -18.35 2.15
C GLY A 345 -3.95 -18.89 3.55
N GLU A 346 -2.72 -19.36 3.73
CA GLU A 346 -2.17 -19.78 5.04
C GLU A 346 -1.09 -18.81 5.55
N GLY A 347 -1.04 -17.62 4.97
CA GLY A 347 0.07 -16.68 5.00
C GLY A 347 0.83 -16.67 3.67
N ALA A 348 1.35 -15.52 3.27
CA ALA A 348 2.16 -15.38 2.06
C ALA A 348 3.41 -14.54 2.35
N ARG A 349 4.56 -14.94 1.79
CA ARG A 349 5.79 -14.17 1.96
C ARG A 349 5.67 -12.87 1.17
N ALA A 350 6.05 -11.75 1.78
CA ALA A 350 6.19 -10.50 1.07
C ALA A 350 7.40 -10.62 0.13
N VAL A 351 7.20 -10.32 -1.15
CA VAL A 351 8.32 -10.15 -2.07
C VAL A 351 8.98 -8.80 -1.77
N LEU A 352 10.30 -8.80 -1.78
CA LEU A 352 11.12 -7.65 -1.43
C LEU A 352 11.98 -7.26 -2.62
N GLU A 353 11.78 -6.06 -3.14
CA GLU A 353 12.63 -5.46 -4.16
C GLU A 353 13.79 -4.71 -3.48
N VAL A 354 15.03 -5.21 -3.58
CA VAL A 354 16.16 -4.72 -2.78
C VAL A 354 17.26 -4.16 -3.68
N ARG A 355 17.81 -2.99 -3.30
CA ARG A 355 19.00 -2.39 -3.90
C ARG A 355 19.93 -1.83 -2.82
N SER A 356 21.23 -1.95 -3.06
CA SER A 356 22.24 -1.11 -2.41
C SER A 356 22.48 0.17 -3.23
N PHE A 357 22.80 1.28 -2.56
CA PHE A 357 23.08 2.56 -3.21
C PHE A 357 24.55 2.74 -3.60
N GLU A 358 25.41 3.01 -2.63
CA GLU A 358 26.77 3.52 -2.89
C GLU A 358 27.86 2.48 -2.61
N VAL A 359 27.67 1.62 -1.61
CA VAL A 359 28.68 0.66 -1.16
C VAL A 359 28.09 -0.75 -1.08
N PRO A 360 28.88 -1.81 -1.33
CA PRO A 360 28.40 -3.17 -1.11
C PRO A 360 27.89 -3.35 0.32
N PHE A 361 26.72 -3.96 0.46
CA PHE A 361 26.08 -4.15 1.76
C PHE A 361 25.82 -5.64 2.03
N VAL A 362 26.23 -6.15 3.19
CA VAL A 362 25.94 -7.54 3.57
C VAL A 362 24.59 -7.58 4.26
N ILE A 363 23.62 -8.25 3.64
CA ILE A 363 22.31 -8.48 4.22
C ILE A 363 22.24 -9.86 4.87
N GLU A 364 21.92 -9.90 6.17
CA GLU A 364 21.90 -11.13 6.96
C GLU A 364 20.49 -11.69 7.16
N HIS A 365 20.41 -12.99 7.43
CA HIS A 365 19.13 -13.66 7.66
C HIS A 365 18.46 -13.13 8.92
N GLY A 366 17.18 -12.75 8.82
CA GLY A 366 16.42 -12.18 9.92
C GLY A 366 16.69 -10.69 10.15
N GLN A 367 17.52 -10.04 9.33
CA GLN A 367 17.66 -8.60 9.36
C GLN A 367 16.34 -7.93 8.97
N VAL A 368 15.88 -6.98 9.77
CA VAL A 368 14.65 -6.21 9.50
C VAL A 368 14.89 -5.30 8.30
N VAL A 369 14.01 -5.38 7.31
CA VAL A 369 14.13 -4.64 6.04
C VAL A 369 13.00 -3.64 5.83
N GLY A 370 11.91 -3.77 6.58
CA GLY A 370 10.77 -2.87 6.50
C GLY A 370 9.76 -3.15 7.61
N ARG A 371 8.67 -2.38 7.60
CA ARG A 371 7.54 -2.55 8.50
C ARG A 371 6.25 -2.46 7.73
N LEU A 372 5.26 -3.27 8.08
CA LEU A 372 3.92 -3.18 7.54
C LEU A 372 3.07 -2.29 8.44
N ALA A 373 2.57 -1.20 7.90
CA ALA A 373 1.51 -0.41 8.52
C ALA A 373 0.16 -0.90 8.02
N TYR A 374 -0.75 -1.20 8.94
CA TYR A 374 -2.10 -1.61 8.62
C TYR A 374 -3.05 -0.42 8.79
N GLU A 375 -3.98 -0.27 7.86
CA GLU A 375 -5.01 0.76 7.91
C GLU A 375 -6.37 0.09 7.73
N GLN A 376 -7.33 0.50 8.55
CA GLN A 376 -8.67 -0.06 8.51
C GLN A 376 -9.47 0.48 7.33
N LEU A 377 -10.31 -0.37 6.74
CA LEU A 377 -11.24 0.04 5.69
C LEU A 377 -12.51 0.65 6.27
N THR A 378 -13.23 1.43 5.47
CA THR A 378 -14.57 1.90 5.83
C THR A 378 -15.59 0.76 5.88
N GLU A 379 -15.37 -0.32 5.15
CA GLU A 379 -16.18 -1.54 5.18
C GLU A 379 -15.40 -2.69 4.51
N LYS A 380 -15.85 -3.93 4.69
CA LYS A 380 -15.25 -5.09 4.02
C LYS A 380 -15.47 -5.00 2.49
N PRO A 381 -14.45 -5.24 1.65
CA PRO A 381 -14.64 -5.20 0.21
C PRO A 381 -15.45 -6.42 -0.26
N HIS A 382 -16.25 -6.26 -1.31
CA HIS A 382 -17.04 -7.36 -1.89
C HIS A 382 -16.16 -8.48 -2.47
N ARG A 383 -14.91 -8.17 -2.82
CA ARG A 383 -13.92 -9.12 -3.36
C ARG A 383 -12.64 -9.01 -2.55
N LEU A 384 -12.10 -10.14 -2.13
CA LEU A 384 -10.83 -10.21 -1.42
C LEU A 384 -9.69 -10.53 -2.38
N TYR A 385 -8.49 -10.08 -2.02
CA TYR A 385 -7.29 -10.53 -2.69
C TYR A 385 -7.11 -12.02 -2.46
N GLY A 386 -6.87 -12.81 -3.50
CA GLY A 386 -6.72 -14.27 -3.39
C GLY A 386 -7.98 -15.07 -3.73
N SER A 387 -9.19 -14.50 -3.58
CA SER A 387 -10.45 -15.26 -3.71
C SER A 387 -10.76 -15.76 -5.12
N ASN A 388 -10.09 -15.24 -6.14
CA ASN A 388 -10.14 -15.73 -7.52
C ASN A 388 -8.83 -16.44 -7.87
N ALA A 389 -8.91 -17.59 -8.55
CA ALA A 389 -7.78 -18.43 -9.00
C ALA A 389 -6.75 -17.74 -9.94
N LYS A 390 -6.90 -16.44 -10.21
CA LYS A 390 -5.97 -15.59 -10.98
C LYS A 390 -5.02 -14.76 -10.11
N SER A 391 -5.14 -14.84 -8.78
CA SER A 391 -4.31 -14.05 -7.87
C SER A 391 -2.85 -14.47 -7.99
N SER A 392 -2.02 -13.59 -8.55
CA SER A 392 -0.69 -13.96 -9.06
C SER A 392 0.33 -14.32 -7.97
N TYR A 393 0.01 -14.07 -6.68
CA TYR A 393 0.99 -14.14 -5.59
C TYR A 393 0.49 -14.84 -4.30
N GLN A 394 -0.73 -15.41 -4.29
CA GLN A 394 -1.22 -16.18 -3.13
C GLN A 394 -0.37 -17.46 -2.98
N GLY A 395 0.17 -17.72 -1.78
CA GLY A 395 0.88 -18.97 -1.46
C GLY A 395 2.26 -19.15 -2.13
N GLN A 396 2.84 -18.11 -2.73
CA GLN A 396 4.16 -18.21 -3.36
C GLN A 396 5.28 -17.76 -2.40
N GLY A 397 6.41 -18.48 -2.42
CA GLY A 397 7.58 -18.16 -1.60
C GLY A 397 8.40 -16.99 -2.16
N ILE A 398 8.87 -17.11 -3.39
CA ILE A 398 9.60 -16.05 -4.12
C ILE A 398 8.96 -15.96 -5.50
N ALA A 399 8.51 -14.78 -5.90
CA ALA A 399 7.78 -14.57 -7.15
C ALA A 399 8.39 -13.44 -7.97
N LEU A 400 8.65 -13.71 -9.25
CA LEU A 400 8.97 -12.69 -10.25
C LEU A 400 7.71 -12.01 -10.77
N SER A 401 7.88 -10.99 -11.61
CA SER A 401 6.75 -10.30 -12.25
C SER A 401 5.90 -11.24 -13.10
N LYS A 402 4.60 -10.94 -13.23
CA LYS A 402 3.63 -11.71 -14.05
C LYS A 402 4.03 -11.92 -15.53
N HIS A 403 5.01 -11.17 -16.03
CA HIS A 403 5.49 -11.21 -17.41
C HIS A 403 6.37 -12.44 -17.69
N PHE A 404 6.94 -13.07 -16.66
CA PHE A 404 7.80 -14.23 -16.81
C PHE A 404 7.00 -15.53 -16.80
N LYS A 405 7.43 -16.51 -17.59
CA LYS A 405 6.89 -17.87 -17.55
C LYS A 405 7.05 -18.44 -16.13
N PRO A 406 6.15 -19.32 -15.68
CA PRO A 406 6.37 -20.09 -14.47
C PRO A 406 7.73 -20.80 -14.57
N PHE A 407 8.58 -20.62 -13.56
CA PHE A 407 9.92 -21.18 -13.55
C PHE A 407 9.96 -22.33 -12.55
N SER A 408 10.10 -23.55 -13.05
CA SER A 408 10.15 -24.75 -12.23
C SER A 408 11.60 -25.10 -11.89
N ARG A 409 11.84 -25.66 -10.71
CA ARG A 409 13.18 -26.09 -10.30
C ARG A 409 13.80 -27.15 -11.23
N SER A 410 12.98 -27.91 -11.96
CA SER A 410 13.45 -28.92 -12.92
C SER A 410 14.18 -28.34 -14.13
N GLU A 411 13.93 -27.07 -14.47
CA GLU A 411 14.51 -26.40 -15.63
C GLU A 411 15.91 -25.81 -15.34
N MET A 412 16.46 -26.03 -14.14
CA MET A 412 17.80 -25.58 -13.73
C MET A 412 18.94 -26.58 -14.03
N ARG A 413 18.64 -27.75 -14.61
CA ARG A 413 19.63 -28.81 -14.87
C ARG A 413 20.30 -28.69 -16.23
#